data_AF-A0A3L7P5Q8-F1
#
_entry.id   AF-A0A3L7P5Q8-F1
#
_cell.length_a   1.000
_cell.length_b   1.000
_cell.length_c   1.000
_cell.angle_alpha   90.00
_cell.angle_beta   90.00
_cell.angle_gamma   90.00
#
_symmetry.space_group_name_H-M   'P 1'
#
loop_
_entity.id
_entity.type
_entity.pdbx_description
1 polymer ?
#
loop_
_entity_poly.entity_id
_entity_poly.type
_entity_poly.pdbx_seq_one_letter_code
_entity_poly.pdbx_strand_id
1 'polypeptide(L)'
;MSLATPEAGTVRRWLTSPALPVLVATLGCLPLLSVHFEQLWSRPHYRYFPVILILVPILLLVRRTDPDQHTSTQRPFWAGVALLAALALAAYSVLKISPLLCCAAWLLSIIAYVMRTPTNIWALWALMCMLLRLPQGLDVWLIQRLHKITTPVSSGILDQLQVDHIREGNVLWFPDRKLFIEEVCSGFLSPFTIIATAAILGAVLRRSLFHTLILMLAGCFWAAAANIMRVVTISYCVERLGIDLTSGRPHDFLNLSVFCVTLAVLVSTDSWLRFFLGPIEIDESSASEPVHENPAIRLWNWMFWPLHERPMGLLRERLSRQAPKVGVIWIAFVLLISAGFLSLGALQIWGGIGPFASTDQFRQSVDALSKESFPPELSGWTMTDFRRETRYPSSEFGEHSRQWTYERAGKVVTLSIDYPFHDWHKLDVNYLEMGWRVEASLPLPDGSSALQHSLANSEDAGLLIYDILDQKGQPYEPSLDQRVDTRWKRIFYENATRWSPPKYYQVQLLYLAPTLSRPSEDTISELQKIFMEFRSGIGQQTSSTPTGKQP
;
A
#
# COMPACT_ATOMS: atom_id res chain seq x y z
N MET A 1 24.36 -49.38 26.53
CA MET A 1 24.29 -48.19 25.65
C MET A 1 23.06 -48.34 24.78
N SER A 2 21.90 -47.90 25.29
CA SER A 2 20.61 -48.00 24.60
C SER A 2 20.37 -46.70 23.85
N LEU A 3 20.34 -46.77 22.51
CA LEU A 3 19.99 -45.65 21.64
C LEU A 3 18.49 -45.36 21.82
N ALA A 4 18.17 -44.30 22.55
CA ALA A 4 16.81 -43.77 22.63
C ALA A 4 16.37 -43.34 21.23
N THR A 5 15.46 -44.10 20.64
CA THR A 5 14.73 -43.71 19.43
C THR A 5 13.89 -42.48 19.77
N PRO A 6 13.86 -41.42 18.92
CA PRO A 6 13.01 -40.27 19.17
C PRO A 6 11.56 -40.74 19.24
N GLU A 7 10.95 -40.50 20.40
CA GLU A 7 9.64 -40.99 20.82
C GLU A 7 8.56 -40.79 19.74
N ALA A 8 7.87 -41.86 19.34
CA ALA A 8 6.68 -41.81 18.47
C ALA A 8 5.59 -40.84 19.00
N GLY A 9 5.59 -40.54 20.30
CA GLY A 9 4.74 -39.53 20.94
C GLY A 9 5.06 -38.10 20.51
N THR A 10 6.33 -37.78 20.27
CA THR A 10 6.77 -36.44 19.84
C THR A 10 6.31 -36.15 18.42
N VAL A 11 6.48 -37.09 17.49
CA VAL A 11 6.00 -36.95 16.09
C VAL A 11 4.48 -36.79 16.03
N ARG A 12 3.74 -37.58 16.81
CA ARG A 12 2.27 -37.46 16.89
C ARG A 12 1.83 -36.12 17.48
N ARG A 13 2.57 -35.58 18.46
CA ARG A 13 2.32 -34.25 19.06
C ARG A 13 2.56 -33.11 18.06
N TRP A 14 3.59 -33.21 17.22
CA TRP A 14 3.83 -32.25 16.13
C TRP A 14 2.79 -32.34 15.01
N LEU A 15 2.40 -33.55 14.59
CA LEU A 15 1.37 -33.77 13.56
C LEU A 15 -0.04 -33.35 14.00
N THR A 16 -0.30 -33.33 15.30
CA THR A 16 -1.57 -32.83 15.88
C THR A 16 -1.51 -31.36 16.27
N SER A 17 -0.34 -30.74 16.20
CA SER A 17 -0.15 -29.33 16.52
C SER A 17 -0.90 -28.46 15.51
N PRO A 18 -1.72 -27.49 15.96
CA PRO A 18 -2.37 -26.56 15.06
C PRO A 18 -1.37 -25.67 14.30
N ALA A 19 -0.10 -25.61 14.74
CA ALA A 19 0.93 -24.77 14.12
C ALA A 19 1.53 -25.37 12.84
N LEU A 20 1.50 -26.71 12.67
CA LEU A 20 2.09 -27.37 11.51
C LEU A 20 1.43 -26.96 10.18
N PRO A 21 0.09 -26.97 10.03
CA PRO A 21 -0.57 -26.49 8.81
C PRO A 21 -0.20 -25.04 8.45
N VAL A 22 -0.06 -24.16 9.45
CA VAL A 22 0.30 -22.75 9.23
C VAL A 22 1.75 -22.63 8.77
N LEU A 23 2.67 -23.38 9.37
CA LEU A 23 4.06 -23.40 8.94
C LEU A 23 4.17 -23.86 7.48
N VAL A 24 3.47 -24.94 7.12
CA VAL A 24 3.47 -25.46 5.75
C VAL A 24 2.80 -24.50 4.77
N ALA A 25 1.67 -23.89 5.15
CA ALA A 25 1.02 -22.86 4.35
C ALA A 25 1.94 -21.64 4.14
N THR A 26 2.68 -21.23 5.17
CA THR A 26 3.67 -20.15 5.08
C THR A 26 4.77 -20.50 4.08
N LEU A 27 5.31 -21.72 4.12
CA LEU A 27 6.32 -22.19 3.17
C LEU A 27 5.79 -22.29 1.74
N GLY A 28 4.57 -22.82 1.56
CA GLY A 28 3.93 -22.95 0.24
C GLY A 28 3.55 -21.61 -0.39
N CYS A 29 3.19 -20.63 0.43
CA CYS A 29 2.90 -19.26 -0.01
C CYS A 29 4.15 -18.38 -0.13
N LEU A 30 5.32 -18.82 0.36
CA LEU A 30 6.51 -17.99 0.50
C LEU A 30 6.93 -17.26 -0.78
N PRO A 31 6.94 -17.87 -1.99
CA PRO A 31 7.35 -17.18 -3.21
C PRO A 31 6.47 -15.95 -3.50
N LEU A 32 5.15 -16.11 -3.65
CA LEU A 32 4.23 -14.98 -3.84
C LEU A 32 4.14 -14.05 -2.62
N LEU A 33 4.28 -14.58 -1.40
CA LEU A 33 4.25 -13.75 -0.19
C LEU A 33 5.48 -12.83 -0.09
N SER A 34 6.65 -13.30 -0.54
CA SER A 34 7.84 -12.46 -0.62
C SER A 34 7.66 -11.31 -1.62
N VAL A 35 7.01 -11.57 -2.76
CA VAL A 35 6.60 -10.54 -3.72
C VAL A 35 5.66 -9.52 -3.07
N HIS A 36 4.69 -10.00 -2.27
CA HIS A 36 3.78 -9.12 -1.55
C HIS A 36 4.52 -8.22 -0.56
N PHE A 37 5.40 -8.77 0.27
CA PHE A 37 6.15 -7.97 1.24
C PHE A 37 7.13 -7.00 0.59
N GLU A 38 7.71 -7.36 -0.54
CA GLU A 38 8.54 -6.45 -1.33
C GLU A 38 7.73 -5.27 -1.90
N GLN A 39 6.47 -5.50 -2.30
CA GLN A 39 5.55 -4.41 -2.68
C GLN A 39 5.16 -3.53 -1.49
N LEU A 40 4.96 -4.11 -0.30
CA LEU A 40 4.71 -3.31 0.90
C LEU A 40 5.94 -2.47 1.27
N TRP A 41 7.16 -3.01 1.08
CA TRP A 41 8.40 -2.31 1.39
C TRP A 41 8.65 -1.13 0.46
N SER A 42 8.33 -1.31 -0.83
CA SER A 42 8.50 -0.27 -1.83
C SER A 42 7.62 0.95 -1.52
N ARG A 43 6.40 0.73 -1.01
CA ARG A 43 5.45 1.77 -0.64
C ARG A 43 5.77 2.40 0.73
N PRO A 44 6.14 3.70 0.80
CA PRO A 44 6.53 4.33 2.07
C PRO A 44 5.49 4.17 3.19
N HIS A 45 4.19 4.27 2.86
CA HIS A 45 3.11 4.22 3.84
C HIS A 45 2.82 2.83 4.40
N TYR A 46 3.36 1.75 3.83
CA TYR A 46 3.21 0.38 4.34
C TYR A 46 4.44 -0.16 5.09
N ARG A 47 5.53 0.63 5.21
CA ARG A 47 6.80 0.19 5.84
C ARG A 47 6.69 -0.19 7.32
N TYR A 48 5.52 -0.03 7.95
CA TYR A 48 5.22 -0.54 9.30
C TYR A 48 5.05 -2.07 9.35
N PHE A 49 4.82 -2.75 8.22
CA PHE A 49 4.52 -4.19 8.19
C PHE A 49 5.56 -5.11 8.89
N PRO A 50 6.89 -4.85 8.87
CA PRO A 50 7.87 -5.71 9.54
C PRO A 50 7.69 -5.68 11.06
N VAL A 51 7.28 -4.53 11.61
CA VAL A 51 6.97 -4.39 13.04
C VAL A 51 5.84 -5.33 13.43
N ILE A 52 4.79 -5.44 12.60
CA ILE A 52 3.68 -6.38 12.84
C ILE A 52 4.18 -7.83 12.77
N LEU A 53 4.99 -8.18 11.77
CA LEU A 53 5.53 -9.53 11.61
C LEU A 53 6.42 -9.98 12.78
N ILE A 54 7.13 -9.06 13.43
CA ILE A 54 7.96 -9.34 14.60
C ILE A 54 7.13 -9.33 15.90
N LEU A 55 6.26 -8.32 16.05
CA LEU A 55 5.51 -8.10 17.28
C LEU A 55 4.44 -9.17 17.51
N VAL A 56 3.75 -9.64 16.46
CA VAL A 56 2.68 -10.64 16.62
C VAL A 56 3.21 -11.96 17.19
N PRO A 57 4.31 -12.57 16.69
CA PRO A 57 4.94 -13.72 17.32
C PRO A 57 5.34 -13.49 18.78
N ILE A 58 5.92 -12.33 19.11
CA ILE A 58 6.30 -11.97 20.49
C ILE A 58 5.06 -11.94 21.40
N LEU A 59 4.02 -11.22 20.98
CA LEU A 59 2.76 -11.16 21.72
C LEU A 59 2.07 -12.52 21.84
N LEU A 60 2.17 -13.37 20.82
CA LEU A 60 1.66 -14.74 20.85
C LEU A 60 2.37 -15.57 21.92
N LEU A 61 3.70 -15.47 22.02
CA LEU A 61 4.49 -16.16 23.05
C LEU A 61 4.11 -15.67 24.46
N VAL A 62 4.03 -14.35 24.65
CA VAL A 62 3.64 -13.73 25.93
C VAL A 62 2.22 -14.13 26.35
N ARG A 63 1.27 -14.21 25.40
CA ARG A 63 -0.12 -14.62 25.70
C ARG A 63 -0.26 -16.13 25.95
N ARG A 64 0.65 -16.96 25.43
CA ARG A 64 0.62 -18.42 25.67
C ARG A 64 1.08 -18.80 27.08
N THR A 65 1.94 -18.00 27.70
CA THR A 65 2.43 -18.22 29.06
C THR A 65 1.47 -17.74 30.14
N ASP A 66 0.38 -17.08 29.75
CA ASP A 66 -0.60 -16.48 30.65
C ASP A 66 -1.60 -17.55 31.15
N PRO A 67 -1.56 -17.94 32.44
CA PRO A 67 -2.34 -19.06 32.97
C PRO A 67 -3.85 -18.82 32.96
N ASP A 68 -4.29 -17.56 32.94
CA ASP A 68 -5.70 -17.17 33.04
C ASP A 68 -6.43 -17.16 31.67
N GLN A 69 -5.76 -17.54 30.57
CA GLN A 69 -6.28 -17.40 29.21
C GLN A 69 -6.96 -18.63 28.60
N HIS A 70 -7.31 -19.66 29.37
CA HIS A 70 -8.02 -20.83 28.85
C HIS A 70 -9.53 -20.57 28.69
N THR A 71 -9.89 -19.76 27.68
CA THR A 71 -11.27 -19.28 27.50
C THR A 71 -11.90 -19.66 26.15
N SER A 72 -11.13 -20.11 25.16
CA SER A 72 -11.65 -20.39 23.81
C SER A 72 -12.05 -21.85 23.60
N THR A 73 -13.30 -22.09 23.21
CA THR A 73 -13.77 -23.40 22.73
C THR A 73 -13.09 -23.72 21.39
N GLN A 74 -12.37 -24.83 21.32
CA GLN A 74 -11.76 -25.29 20.06
C GLN A 74 -12.85 -25.62 19.02
N ARG A 75 -12.68 -25.14 17.79
CA ARG A 75 -13.62 -25.36 16.68
C ARG A 75 -12.95 -26.11 15.53
N PRO A 76 -12.64 -27.41 15.67
CA PRO A 76 -11.83 -28.16 14.71
C PRO A 76 -12.48 -28.30 13.32
N PHE A 77 -13.82 -28.39 13.25
CA PHE A 77 -14.56 -28.44 11.99
C PHE A 77 -14.35 -27.16 11.16
N TRP A 78 -14.62 -26.01 11.76
CA TRP A 78 -14.44 -24.70 11.11
C TRP A 78 -12.98 -24.40 10.78
N ALA A 79 -12.04 -24.88 11.59
CA ALA A 79 -10.61 -24.82 11.26
C ALA A 79 -10.28 -25.63 9.99
N GLY A 80 -10.91 -26.80 9.79
CA GLY A 80 -10.76 -27.59 8.57
C GLY A 80 -11.32 -26.88 7.34
N VAL A 81 -12.52 -26.29 7.47
CA VAL A 81 -13.14 -25.47 6.42
C VAL A 81 -12.24 -24.28 6.06
N ALA A 82 -11.69 -23.57 7.05
CA ALA A 82 -10.77 -22.46 6.82
C ALA A 82 -9.48 -22.90 6.09
N LEU A 83 -8.92 -24.07 6.43
CA LEU A 83 -7.73 -24.61 5.73
C LEU A 83 -8.02 -24.99 4.27
N LEU A 84 -9.18 -25.59 4.00
CA LEU A 84 -9.62 -25.88 2.62
C LEU A 84 -9.82 -24.60 1.81
N ALA A 85 -10.49 -23.61 2.39
CA ALA A 85 -10.69 -22.31 1.75
C ALA A 85 -9.35 -21.59 1.53
N ALA A 86 -8.42 -21.67 2.47
CA ALA A 86 -7.07 -21.14 2.32
C ALA A 86 -6.31 -21.81 1.16
N LEU A 87 -6.38 -23.14 1.05
CA LEU A 87 -5.74 -23.86 -0.05
C LEU A 87 -6.36 -23.52 -1.41
N ALA A 88 -7.69 -23.45 -1.49
CA ALA A 88 -8.39 -23.06 -2.72
C ALA A 88 -8.05 -21.62 -3.14
N LEU A 89 -8.00 -20.69 -2.18
CA LEU A 89 -7.62 -19.30 -2.43
C LEU A 89 -6.14 -19.18 -2.82
N ALA A 90 -5.25 -19.98 -2.21
CA ALA A 90 -3.84 -20.05 -2.59
C ALA A 90 -3.70 -20.58 -4.03
N ALA A 91 -4.42 -21.64 -4.40
CA ALA A 91 -4.42 -22.15 -5.78
C ALA A 91 -4.91 -21.08 -6.78
N TYR A 92 -6.00 -20.39 -6.45
CA TYR A 92 -6.50 -19.28 -7.27
C TYR A 92 -5.49 -18.12 -7.37
N SER A 93 -4.78 -17.83 -6.27
CA SER A 93 -3.73 -16.81 -6.26
C SER A 93 -2.57 -17.13 -7.19
N VAL A 94 -2.19 -18.40 -7.32
CA VAL A 94 -1.16 -18.85 -8.27
C VAL A 94 -1.68 -18.75 -9.71
N LEU A 95 -2.91 -19.18 -9.98
CA LEU A 95 -3.53 -19.07 -11.31
C LEU A 95 -3.65 -17.62 -11.78
N LYS A 96 -3.87 -16.68 -10.88
CA LYS A 96 -3.96 -15.23 -11.17
C LYS A 96 -2.66 -14.47 -10.97
N ILE A 97 -1.59 -15.12 -10.50
CA ILE A 97 -0.32 -14.51 -10.09
C ILE A 97 -0.59 -13.29 -9.20
N SER A 98 -1.38 -13.49 -8.13
CA SER A 98 -1.86 -12.43 -7.24
C SER A 98 -1.33 -12.59 -5.80
N PRO A 99 -0.28 -11.84 -5.42
CA PRO A 99 0.34 -11.80 -4.10
C PRO A 99 -0.63 -11.37 -3.01
N LEU A 100 -1.56 -10.46 -3.32
CA LEU A 100 -2.59 -10.03 -2.38
C LEU A 100 -3.48 -11.22 -1.98
N LEU A 101 -3.96 -11.97 -2.97
CA LEU A 101 -4.79 -13.17 -2.73
C LEU A 101 -3.98 -14.26 -2.02
N CYS A 102 -2.68 -14.36 -2.30
CA CYS A 102 -1.79 -15.27 -1.61
C CYS A 102 -1.62 -14.88 -0.12
N CYS A 103 -1.44 -13.59 0.18
CA CYS A 103 -1.42 -13.08 1.54
C CYS A 103 -2.76 -13.34 2.27
N ALA A 104 -3.90 -13.14 1.60
CA ALA A 104 -5.21 -13.45 2.15
C ALA A 104 -5.37 -14.96 2.44
N ALA A 105 -4.90 -15.83 1.55
CA ALA A 105 -4.88 -17.27 1.77
C ALA A 105 -4.00 -17.65 2.97
N TRP A 106 -2.83 -17.03 3.10
CA TRP A 106 -1.95 -17.23 4.26
C TRP A 106 -2.61 -16.78 5.57
N LEU A 107 -3.22 -15.59 5.62
CA LEU A 107 -3.95 -15.12 6.80
C LEU A 107 -5.16 -16.01 7.16
N LEU A 108 -5.85 -16.56 6.15
CA LEU A 108 -6.95 -17.51 6.35
C LEU A 108 -6.45 -18.83 6.96
N SER A 109 -5.24 -19.28 6.60
CA SER A 109 -4.60 -20.43 7.26
C SER A 109 -4.33 -20.15 8.75
N ILE A 110 -3.97 -18.90 9.11
CA ILE A 110 -3.74 -18.50 10.51
C ILE A 110 -5.06 -18.48 11.30
N ILE A 111 -6.20 -18.17 10.68
CA ILE A 111 -7.53 -18.30 11.34
C ILE A 111 -7.73 -19.73 11.85
N ALA A 112 -7.36 -20.74 11.05
CA ALA A 112 -7.51 -22.13 11.47
C ALA A 112 -6.67 -22.45 12.72
N TYR A 113 -5.48 -21.85 12.84
CA TYR A 113 -4.67 -21.93 14.05
C TYR A 113 -5.32 -21.21 15.24
N VAL A 114 -5.88 -20.01 15.03
CA VAL A 114 -6.62 -19.25 16.05
C VAL A 114 -7.81 -20.05 16.58
N MET A 115 -8.62 -20.66 15.70
CA MET A 115 -9.80 -21.46 16.06
C MET A 115 -9.47 -22.75 16.85
N ARG A 116 -8.22 -23.22 16.79
CA ARG A 116 -7.76 -24.42 17.50
C ARG A 116 -6.93 -24.11 18.74
N THR A 117 -6.50 -22.87 18.91
CA THR A 117 -5.72 -22.45 20.09
C THR A 117 -6.68 -22.08 21.22
N PRO A 118 -6.45 -22.55 22.46
CA PRO A 118 -7.32 -22.23 23.59
C PRO A 118 -7.21 -20.77 24.06
N THR A 119 -6.14 -20.05 23.65
CA THR A 119 -5.90 -18.65 24.00
C THR A 119 -6.62 -17.68 23.05
N ASN A 120 -7.11 -16.56 23.58
CA ASN A 120 -7.79 -15.54 22.79
C ASN A 120 -6.79 -14.68 22.02
N ILE A 121 -6.50 -15.07 20.78
CA ILE A 121 -5.56 -14.41 19.87
C ILE A 121 -6.23 -13.75 18.67
N TRP A 122 -7.55 -13.54 18.73
CA TRP A 122 -8.31 -12.88 17.65
C TRP A 122 -7.81 -11.47 17.35
N ALA A 123 -7.45 -10.70 18.38
CA ALA A 123 -6.88 -9.36 18.19
C ALA A 123 -5.51 -9.39 17.48
N LEU A 124 -4.70 -10.43 17.72
CA LEU A 124 -3.42 -10.60 17.02
C LEU A 124 -3.64 -10.95 15.55
N TRP A 125 -4.61 -11.83 15.26
CA TRP A 125 -4.99 -12.14 13.89
C TRP A 125 -5.55 -10.89 13.16
N ALA A 126 -6.42 -10.11 13.81
CA ALA A 126 -6.95 -8.87 13.26
C ALA A 126 -5.84 -7.85 12.95
N LEU A 127 -4.81 -7.76 13.80
CA LEU A 127 -3.63 -6.93 13.54
C LEU A 127 -2.88 -7.40 12.28
N MET A 128 -2.75 -8.71 12.07
CA MET A 128 -2.13 -9.27 10.86
C MET A 128 -2.93 -8.96 9.59
N CYS A 129 -4.24 -8.67 9.67
CA CYS A 129 -5.02 -8.21 8.52
C CYS A 129 -4.51 -6.88 7.96
N MET A 130 -3.78 -6.08 8.73
CA MET A 130 -3.13 -4.85 8.22
C MET A 130 -1.94 -5.13 7.29
N LEU A 131 -1.52 -6.39 7.15
CA LEU A 131 -0.59 -6.84 6.11
C LEU A 131 -1.29 -6.96 4.76
N LEU A 132 -2.62 -7.02 4.71
CA LEU A 132 -3.37 -6.90 3.46
C LEU A 132 -3.34 -5.45 3.03
N ARG A 133 -2.73 -5.23 1.86
CA ARG A 133 -2.84 -3.98 1.14
C ARG A 133 -4.31 -3.72 0.83
N LEU A 134 -4.75 -2.47 1.04
CA LEU A 134 -6.08 -2.06 0.61
C LEU A 134 -6.19 -2.24 -0.91
N PRO A 135 -7.29 -2.83 -1.39
CA PRO A 135 -7.43 -3.06 -2.82
C PRO A 135 -7.49 -1.72 -3.59
N GLN A 136 -6.93 -1.67 -4.81
CA GLN A 136 -7.29 -0.71 -5.87
C GLN A 136 -6.82 0.73 -5.67
N GLY A 137 -5.68 0.92 -5.01
CA GLY A 137 -5.18 2.26 -4.71
C GLY A 137 -6.09 3.05 -3.76
N LEU A 138 -6.98 2.40 -3.00
CA LEU A 138 -7.80 3.08 -1.97
C LEU A 138 -6.93 3.78 -0.92
N ASP A 139 -5.75 3.22 -0.67
CA ASP A 139 -4.69 3.84 0.12
C ASP A 139 -4.22 5.16 -0.48
N VAL A 140 -3.90 5.17 -1.77
CA VAL A 140 -3.48 6.39 -2.50
C VAL A 140 -4.60 7.41 -2.54
N TRP A 141 -5.82 6.97 -2.86
CA TRP A 141 -7.01 7.83 -2.87
C TRP A 141 -7.26 8.47 -1.51
N LEU A 142 -7.14 7.71 -0.42
CA LEU A 142 -7.33 8.24 0.93
C LEU A 142 -6.25 9.29 1.26
N ILE A 143 -5.00 9.02 0.90
CA ILE A 143 -3.88 9.97 1.08
C ILE A 143 -4.16 11.26 0.30
N GLN A 144 -4.54 11.17 -0.98
CA GLN A 144 -4.89 12.33 -1.80
C GLN A 144 -6.06 13.13 -1.21
N ARG A 145 -7.06 12.45 -0.65
CA ARG A 145 -8.20 13.11 0.03
C ARG A 145 -7.75 13.84 1.29
N LEU A 146 -6.85 13.24 2.07
CA LEU A 146 -6.27 13.89 3.23
C LEU A 146 -5.44 15.11 2.79
N HIS A 147 -4.64 15.01 1.72
CA HIS A 147 -3.89 16.16 1.19
C HIS A 147 -4.81 17.33 0.79
N LYS A 148 -5.95 17.05 0.14
CA LYS A 148 -6.95 18.08 -0.21
C LYS A 148 -7.51 18.83 1.02
N ILE A 149 -7.44 18.26 2.21
CA ILE A 149 -7.81 18.90 3.48
C ILE A 149 -6.59 19.57 4.14
N THR A 150 -5.44 18.89 4.15
CA THR A 150 -4.19 19.39 4.73
C THR A 150 -3.72 20.67 4.07
N THR A 151 -3.79 20.76 2.74
CA THR A 151 -3.27 21.89 1.96
C THR A 151 -3.96 23.22 2.31
N PRO A 152 -5.31 23.35 2.25
CA PRO A 152 -5.96 24.61 2.61
C PRO A 152 -5.79 24.99 4.08
N VAL A 153 -5.80 24.02 5.00
CA VAL A 153 -5.65 24.30 6.44
C VAL A 153 -4.23 24.78 6.74
N SER A 154 -3.21 24.13 6.17
CA SER A 154 -1.81 24.54 6.35
C SER A 154 -1.58 25.95 5.78
N SER A 155 -2.12 26.24 4.60
CA SER A 155 -2.07 27.57 3.99
C SER A 155 -2.73 28.64 4.87
N GLY A 156 -3.94 28.39 5.40
CA GLY A 156 -4.60 29.33 6.31
C GLY A 156 -3.84 29.57 7.62
N ILE A 157 -3.09 28.59 8.12
CA ILE A 157 -2.20 28.79 9.28
C ILE A 157 -0.96 29.61 8.88
N LEU A 158 -0.37 29.35 7.72
CA LEU A 158 0.76 30.12 7.20
C LEU A 158 0.40 31.59 6.95
N ASP A 159 -0.82 31.87 6.48
CA ASP A 159 -1.35 33.23 6.35
C ASP A 159 -1.39 33.96 7.71
N GLN A 160 -1.81 33.26 8.77
CA GLN A 160 -1.82 33.80 10.14
C GLN A 160 -0.40 34.06 10.67
N LEU A 161 0.56 33.23 10.26
CA LEU A 161 1.99 33.40 10.56
C LEU A 161 2.67 34.43 9.64
N GLN A 162 1.92 35.10 8.77
CA GLN A 162 2.40 36.08 7.79
C GLN A 162 3.51 35.50 6.89
N VAL A 163 3.42 34.22 6.51
CA VAL A 163 4.37 33.62 5.56
C VAL A 163 3.81 33.82 4.16
N ASP A 164 4.51 34.58 3.31
CA ASP A 164 4.09 34.86 1.95
C ASP A 164 4.16 33.59 1.10
N HIS A 165 3.01 33.13 0.61
CA HIS A 165 2.92 31.94 -0.23
C HIS A 165 1.68 31.97 -1.13
N ILE A 166 1.73 31.24 -2.24
CA ILE A 166 0.60 31.01 -3.14
C ILE A 166 0.27 29.52 -3.14
N ARG A 167 -1.02 29.18 -2.99
CA ARG A 167 -1.48 27.80 -2.98
C ARG A 167 -2.10 27.43 -4.34
N GLU A 168 -1.55 26.42 -4.99
CA GLU A 168 -2.05 25.90 -6.26
C GLU A 168 -2.17 24.38 -6.20
N GLY A 169 -3.40 23.85 -6.22
CA GLY A 169 -3.63 22.42 -5.99
C GLY A 169 -3.06 21.96 -4.64
N ASN A 170 -2.21 20.93 -4.69
CA ASN A 170 -1.43 20.40 -3.56
C ASN A 170 0.01 20.95 -3.49
N VAL A 171 0.28 22.09 -4.13
CA VAL A 171 1.60 22.74 -4.15
C VAL A 171 1.51 24.09 -3.44
N LEU A 172 2.55 24.38 -2.64
CA LEU A 172 2.77 25.70 -2.05
C LEU A 172 3.96 26.36 -2.76
N TRP A 173 3.69 27.52 -3.34
CA TRP A 173 4.65 28.35 -4.03
C TRP A 173 5.18 29.42 -3.09
N PHE A 174 6.50 29.49 -2.99
CA PHE A 174 7.25 30.51 -2.28
C PHE A 174 8.12 31.27 -3.28
N PRO A 175 8.63 32.47 -2.94
CA PRO A 175 9.39 33.30 -3.88
C PRO A 175 10.55 32.57 -4.58
N ASP A 176 11.27 31.72 -3.83
CA ASP A 176 12.49 31.07 -4.32
C ASP A 176 12.33 29.55 -4.55
N ARG A 177 11.16 28.96 -4.26
CA ARG A 177 10.97 27.50 -4.25
C ARG A 177 9.51 27.05 -4.33
N LYS A 178 9.32 25.81 -4.74
CA LYS A 178 8.01 25.12 -4.74
C LYS A 178 8.08 23.96 -3.75
N LEU A 179 7.08 23.84 -2.88
CA LEU A 179 6.94 22.70 -1.98
C LEU A 179 5.73 21.86 -2.39
N PHE A 180 6.01 20.65 -2.83
CA PHE A 180 4.98 19.64 -3.09
C PHE A 180 4.54 19.04 -1.76
N ILE A 181 3.27 19.24 -1.39
CA ILE A 181 2.76 18.73 -0.11
C ILE A 181 2.83 17.21 -0.06
N GLU A 182 2.71 16.54 -1.19
CA GLU A 182 2.87 15.10 -1.26
C GLU A 182 4.26 14.64 -0.83
N GLU A 183 5.32 15.28 -1.31
CA GLU A 183 6.70 14.96 -0.91
C GLU A 183 6.92 15.24 0.57
N VAL A 184 6.44 16.41 1.03
CA VAL A 184 6.54 16.87 2.41
C VAL A 184 5.63 16.09 3.35
N CYS A 185 4.59 15.41 2.88
CA CYS A 185 3.72 14.54 3.68
C CYS A 185 4.09 13.06 3.54
N SER A 186 4.88 12.68 2.53
CA SER A 186 5.32 11.32 2.31
C SER A 186 6.32 10.85 3.38
N GLY A 187 6.41 9.53 3.55
CA GLY A 187 7.40 8.88 4.41
C GLY A 187 6.82 8.11 5.60
N PHE A 188 7.61 8.04 6.68
CA PHE A 188 7.31 7.26 7.88
C PHE A 188 6.14 7.83 8.70
N LEU A 189 5.90 9.14 8.65
CA LEU A 189 4.74 9.78 9.29
C LEU A 189 3.49 9.75 8.39
N SER A 190 3.23 8.60 7.74
CA SER A 190 2.01 8.45 6.96
C SER A 190 0.79 8.22 7.86
N PRO A 191 -0.43 8.60 7.43
CA PRO A 191 -1.66 8.26 8.14
C PRO A 191 -1.81 6.77 8.40
N PHE A 192 -1.37 5.93 7.46
CA PHE A 192 -1.37 4.48 7.60
C PHE A 192 -0.46 3.99 8.73
N THR A 193 0.69 4.61 8.93
CA THR A 193 1.60 4.26 10.03
C THR A 193 0.99 4.60 11.40
N ILE A 194 0.30 5.75 11.51
CA ILE A 194 -0.38 6.14 12.75
C ILE A 194 -1.58 5.22 13.04
N ILE A 195 -2.37 4.88 12.02
CA ILE A 195 -3.48 3.91 12.13
C ILE A 195 -2.95 2.53 12.53
N ALA A 196 -1.84 2.07 11.94
CA ALA A 196 -1.20 0.81 12.32
C ALA A 196 -0.69 0.85 13.76
N THR A 197 -0.15 1.99 14.19
CA THR A 197 0.32 2.19 15.56
C THR A 197 -0.85 2.16 16.55
N ALA A 198 -2.01 2.75 16.22
CA ALA A 198 -3.25 2.64 17.00
C ALA A 198 -3.71 1.17 17.13
N ALA A 199 -3.67 0.40 16.05
CA ALA A 199 -4.01 -1.01 16.07
C ALA A 199 -3.03 -1.84 16.91
N ILE A 200 -1.73 -1.55 16.81
CA ILE A 200 -0.67 -2.15 17.63
C ILE A 200 -0.92 -1.84 19.11
N LEU A 201 -1.18 -0.58 19.46
CA LEU A 201 -1.50 -0.18 20.84
C LEU A 201 -2.72 -0.94 21.38
N GLY A 202 -3.80 -1.02 20.60
CA GLY A 202 -4.98 -1.80 20.97
C GLY A 202 -4.67 -3.29 21.22
N ALA A 203 -3.81 -3.89 20.38
CA ALA A 203 -3.38 -5.27 20.53
C ALA A 203 -2.43 -5.50 21.73
N VAL A 204 -1.49 -4.58 21.98
CA VAL A 204 -0.54 -4.63 23.10
C VAL A 204 -1.26 -4.43 24.43
N LEU A 205 -2.13 -3.41 24.50
CA LEU A 205 -2.91 -3.05 25.69
C LEU A 205 -4.16 -3.94 25.87
N ARG A 206 -4.34 -4.97 25.05
CA ARG A 206 -5.46 -5.93 25.10
C ARG A 206 -6.85 -5.24 25.08
N ARG A 207 -6.98 -4.13 24.36
CA ARG A 207 -8.24 -3.41 24.17
C ARG A 207 -9.25 -4.24 23.36
N SER A 208 -10.54 -3.92 23.49
CA SER A 208 -11.57 -4.53 22.66
C SER A 208 -11.40 -4.11 21.18
N LEU A 209 -11.97 -4.89 20.26
CA LEU A 209 -11.93 -4.56 18.83
C LEU A 209 -12.56 -3.19 18.57
N PHE A 210 -13.71 -2.89 19.20
CA PHE A 210 -14.40 -1.61 19.03
C PHE A 210 -13.59 -0.43 19.57
N HIS A 211 -12.99 -0.58 20.75
CA HIS A 211 -12.07 0.44 21.27
C HIS A 211 -10.91 0.68 20.31
N THR A 212 -10.30 -0.40 19.80
CA THR A 212 -9.19 -0.32 18.85
C THR A 212 -9.62 0.35 17.54
N LEU A 213 -10.81 0.06 17.02
CA LEU A 213 -11.34 0.70 15.81
C LEU A 213 -11.60 2.20 16.03
N ILE A 214 -12.16 2.59 17.17
CA ILE A 214 -12.34 4.02 17.52
C ILE A 214 -10.98 4.71 17.67
N LEU A 215 -10.00 4.04 18.28
CA LEU A 215 -8.64 4.56 18.40
C LEU A 215 -7.96 4.69 17.03
N MET A 216 -8.19 3.77 16.09
CA MET A 216 -7.71 3.87 14.71
C MET A 216 -8.35 5.06 13.97
N LEU A 217 -9.65 5.30 14.16
CA LEU A 217 -10.34 6.47 13.60
C LEU A 217 -9.79 7.77 14.19
N ALA A 218 -9.57 7.82 15.51
CA ALA A 218 -8.88 8.95 16.15
C ALA A 218 -7.45 9.12 15.63
N GLY A 219 -6.74 8.01 15.36
CA GLY A 219 -5.42 8.00 14.75
C GLY A 219 -5.40 8.64 13.36
N CYS A 220 -6.45 8.44 12.55
CA CYS A 220 -6.59 9.13 11.25
C CYS A 220 -6.68 10.65 11.43
N PHE A 221 -7.48 11.12 12.39
CA PHE A 221 -7.58 12.54 12.73
C PHE A 221 -6.23 13.11 13.20
N TRP A 222 -5.57 12.44 14.13
CA TRP A 222 -4.27 12.87 14.65
C TRP A 222 -3.18 12.86 13.59
N ALA A 223 -3.21 11.90 12.65
CA ALA A 223 -2.28 11.90 11.52
C ALA A 223 -2.47 13.12 10.61
N ALA A 224 -3.72 13.51 10.32
CA ALA A 224 -4.00 14.72 9.55
C ALA A 224 -3.49 15.96 10.28
N ALA A 225 -3.76 16.08 11.58
CA ALA A 225 -3.27 17.19 12.40
C ALA A 225 -1.74 17.26 12.46
N ALA A 226 -1.07 16.12 12.66
CA ALA A 226 0.38 16.03 12.66
C ALA A 226 0.98 16.43 11.30
N ASN A 227 0.36 16.03 10.19
CA ASN A 227 0.80 16.40 8.85
C ASN A 227 0.62 17.90 8.58
N ILE A 228 -0.49 18.50 9.01
CA ILE A 228 -0.70 19.96 8.94
C ILE A 228 0.42 20.68 9.70
N MET A 229 0.66 20.29 10.96
CA MET A 229 1.72 20.90 11.77
C MET A 229 3.10 20.73 11.15
N ARG A 230 3.38 19.57 10.54
CA ARG A 230 4.65 19.31 9.83
C ARG A 230 4.81 20.23 8.63
N VAL A 231 3.81 20.34 7.76
CA VAL A 231 3.84 21.24 6.59
C VAL A 231 4.08 22.68 7.02
N VAL A 232 3.31 23.17 8.01
CA VAL A 232 3.46 24.52 8.54
C VAL A 232 4.87 24.74 9.12
N THR A 233 5.39 23.78 9.90
CA THR A 233 6.72 23.88 10.51
C THR A 233 7.82 23.94 9.45
N ILE A 234 7.75 23.08 8.43
CA ILE A 234 8.74 23.06 7.34
C ILE A 234 8.69 24.37 6.57
N SER A 235 7.50 24.82 6.14
CA SER A 235 7.34 26.08 5.43
C SER A 235 7.81 27.29 6.25
N TYR A 236 7.47 27.35 7.54
CA TYR A 236 7.88 28.45 8.41
C TYR A 236 9.41 28.48 8.62
N CYS A 237 10.04 27.34 8.91
CA CYS A 237 11.48 27.27 9.12
C CYS A 237 12.28 27.62 7.86
N VAL A 238 11.79 27.20 6.69
CA VAL A 238 12.45 27.49 5.42
C VAL A 238 12.36 28.98 5.11
N GLU A 239 11.18 29.58 5.18
CA GLU A 239 10.97 30.98 4.76
C GLU A 239 11.42 32.01 5.79
N ARG A 240 11.22 31.75 7.09
CA ARG A 240 11.55 32.72 8.14
C ARG A 240 12.92 32.53 8.75
N LEU A 241 13.39 31.29 8.86
CA LEU A 241 14.68 30.97 9.51
C LEU A 241 15.79 30.62 8.52
N GLY A 242 15.46 30.43 7.23
CA GLY A 242 16.41 29.98 6.21
C GLY A 242 16.94 28.56 6.46
N ILE A 243 16.27 27.77 7.31
CA ILE A 243 16.67 26.41 7.66
C ILE A 243 15.96 25.44 6.72
N ASP A 244 16.72 24.75 5.88
CA ASP A 244 16.16 23.75 4.98
C ASP A 244 15.78 22.46 5.74
N LEU A 245 14.48 22.31 6.00
CA LEU A 245 13.88 21.10 6.59
C LEU A 245 13.19 20.22 5.55
N THR A 246 13.38 20.49 4.25
CA THR A 246 12.71 19.73 3.19
C THR A 246 13.37 18.37 2.93
N SER A 247 14.66 18.24 3.23
CA SER A 247 15.43 17.03 2.95
C SER A 247 16.55 16.77 3.96
N GLY A 248 17.12 15.56 3.90
CA GLY A 248 18.26 15.16 4.71
C GLY A 248 17.95 14.89 6.20
N ARG A 249 19.00 14.91 7.03
CA ARG A 249 18.91 14.57 8.46
C ARG A 249 17.96 15.47 9.27
N PRO A 250 17.88 16.80 9.04
CA PRO A 250 16.94 17.66 9.76
C PRO A 250 15.48 17.27 9.51
N HIS A 251 15.14 16.93 8.27
CA HIS A 251 13.82 16.42 7.91
C HIS A 251 13.49 15.11 8.63
N ASP A 252 14.43 14.16 8.68
CA ASP A 252 14.22 12.88 9.39
C ASP A 252 14.02 13.08 10.89
N PHE A 253 14.76 14.00 11.50
CA PHE A 253 14.61 14.34 12.92
C PHE A 253 13.25 14.99 13.22
N LEU A 254 12.78 15.90 12.35
CA LEU A 254 11.45 16.48 12.46
C LEU A 254 10.38 15.39 12.38
N ASN A 255 10.49 14.48 11.40
CA ASN A 255 9.55 13.38 11.23
C ASN A 255 9.47 12.48 12.46
N LEU A 256 10.63 12.13 13.04
CA LEU A 256 10.68 11.35 14.27
C LEU A 256 10.06 12.10 15.45
N SER A 257 10.36 13.39 15.58
CA SER A 257 9.84 14.23 16.67
C SER A 257 8.32 14.34 16.61
N VAL A 258 7.76 14.64 15.43
CA VAL A 258 6.31 14.71 15.21
C VAL A 258 5.67 13.34 15.44
N PHE A 259 6.32 12.25 15.03
CA PHE A 259 5.84 10.89 15.31
C PHE A 259 5.75 10.61 16.81
N CYS A 260 6.79 10.93 17.58
CA CYS A 260 6.80 10.75 19.03
C CYS A 260 5.70 11.55 19.73
N VAL A 261 5.49 12.81 19.32
CA VAL A 261 4.39 13.64 19.84
C VAL A 261 3.04 13.01 19.47
N THR A 262 2.86 12.59 18.22
CA THR A 262 1.62 11.94 17.77
C THR A 262 1.35 10.65 18.54
N LEU A 263 2.38 9.84 18.80
CA LEU A 263 2.28 8.63 19.62
C LEU A 263 1.86 8.95 21.06
N ALA A 264 2.45 9.98 21.68
CA ALA A 264 2.07 10.40 23.03
C ALA A 264 0.61 10.85 23.09
N VAL A 265 0.16 11.63 22.10
CA VAL A 265 -1.24 12.05 21.97
C VAL A 265 -2.17 10.86 21.74
N LEU A 266 -1.74 9.86 20.96
CA LEU A 266 -2.51 8.64 20.70
C LEU A 266 -2.67 7.80 21.97
N VAL A 267 -1.60 7.66 22.77
CA VAL A 267 -1.65 6.99 24.09
C VAL A 267 -2.54 7.75 25.08
N SER A 268 -2.48 9.09 25.07
CA SER A 268 -3.39 9.93 25.84
C SER A 268 -4.84 9.74 25.38
N THR A 269 -5.07 9.58 24.07
CA THR A 269 -6.39 9.33 23.48
C THR A 269 -6.92 7.96 23.88
N ASP A 270 -6.10 6.91 23.88
CA ASP A 270 -6.48 5.58 24.41
C ASP A 270 -6.92 5.68 25.89
N SER A 271 -6.17 6.42 26.70
CA SER A 271 -6.49 6.63 28.12
C SER A 271 -7.80 7.38 28.30
N TRP A 272 -8.05 8.41 27.48
CA TRP A 272 -9.30 9.17 27.46
C TRP A 272 -10.48 8.32 26.97
N LEU A 273 -10.31 7.53 25.91
CA LEU A 273 -11.32 6.59 25.43
C LEU A 273 -11.64 5.51 26.47
N ARG A 274 -10.65 5.05 27.25
CA ARG A 274 -10.88 4.09 28.33
C ARG A 274 -11.84 4.65 29.38
N PHE A 275 -11.76 5.94 29.67
CA PHE A 275 -12.66 6.58 30.63
C PHE A 275 -14.12 6.55 30.15
N PHE A 276 -14.39 6.86 28.88
CA PHE A 276 -15.75 6.88 28.33
C PHE A 276 -16.28 5.51 27.92
N LEU A 277 -15.41 4.64 27.44
CA LEU A 277 -15.73 3.30 26.94
C LEU A 277 -15.45 2.22 27.98
N GLY A 278 -15.39 2.60 29.27
CA GLY A 278 -15.22 1.66 30.36
C GLY A 278 -16.39 0.68 30.43
N PRO A 279 -16.16 -0.57 30.84
CA PRO A 279 -17.24 -1.49 31.14
C PRO A 279 -18.11 -0.95 32.28
N ILE A 280 -19.43 -1.17 32.19
CA ILE A 280 -20.36 -0.85 33.26
C ILE A 280 -20.35 -2.05 34.21
N GLU A 281 -19.75 -1.87 35.40
CA GLU A 281 -19.78 -2.87 36.47
C GLU A 281 -21.22 -3.01 36.99
N ILE A 282 -21.75 -4.22 36.94
CA ILE A 282 -23.03 -4.55 37.57
C ILE A 282 -22.66 -5.10 38.94
N ASP A 283 -22.98 -4.36 39.99
CA ASP A 283 -22.73 -4.79 41.36
C ASP A 283 -23.68 -5.93 41.75
N GLU A 284 -23.21 -7.16 41.61
CA GLU A 284 -23.96 -8.37 41.99
C GLU A 284 -24.19 -8.45 43.51
N SER A 285 -23.44 -7.70 44.33
CA SER A 285 -23.53 -7.77 45.79
C SER A 285 -24.76 -7.05 46.39
N SER A 286 -25.41 -6.20 45.61
CA SER A 286 -26.53 -5.36 46.05
C SER A 286 -27.92 -5.85 45.58
N ALA A 287 -28.02 -6.95 44.82
CA ALA A 287 -29.27 -7.40 44.22
C ALA A 287 -29.89 -8.61 44.93
N SER A 288 -30.94 -8.36 45.72
CA SER A 288 -31.79 -9.39 46.34
C SER A 288 -32.82 -10.04 45.39
N GLU A 289 -32.90 -9.58 44.15
CA GLU A 289 -33.75 -10.15 43.09
C GLU A 289 -32.90 -10.46 41.84
N PRO A 290 -33.29 -11.45 41.01
CA PRO A 290 -32.58 -11.74 39.76
C PRO A 290 -32.60 -10.49 38.89
N VAL A 291 -31.44 -9.83 38.78
CA VAL A 291 -31.25 -8.62 37.97
C VAL A 291 -31.74 -8.91 36.56
N HIS A 292 -32.83 -8.27 36.14
CA HIS A 292 -33.18 -8.18 34.74
C HIS A 292 -32.05 -7.41 34.04
N GLU A 293 -31.06 -8.13 33.54
CA GLU A 293 -29.93 -7.54 32.83
C GLU A 293 -30.46 -6.73 31.63
N ASN A 294 -30.34 -5.41 31.74
CA ASN A 294 -30.76 -4.50 30.68
C ASN A 294 -30.03 -4.87 29.38
N PRO A 295 -30.75 -5.15 28.28
CA PRO A 295 -30.14 -5.55 27.02
C PRO A 295 -29.15 -4.51 26.48
N ALA A 296 -29.34 -3.21 26.81
CA ALA A 296 -28.41 -2.15 26.44
C ALA A 296 -27.07 -2.26 27.18
N ILE A 297 -27.08 -2.61 28.48
CA ILE A 297 -25.87 -2.80 29.28
C ILE A 297 -25.12 -4.05 28.80
N ARG A 298 -25.85 -5.13 28.49
CA ARG A 298 -25.27 -6.33 27.87
C ARG A 298 -24.60 -6.03 26.54
N LEU A 299 -25.24 -5.26 25.67
CA LEU A 299 -24.68 -4.87 24.38
C LEU A 299 -23.44 -3.98 24.55
N TRP A 300 -23.49 -2.99 25.44
CA TRP A 300 -22.38 -2.10 25.75
C TRP A 300 -21.16 -2.88 26.25
N ASN A 301 -21.35 -3.73 27.26
CA ASN A 301 -20.30 -4.58 27.79
C ASN A 301 -19.81 -5.57 26.71
N TRP A 302 -20.68 -6.13 25.87
CA TRP A 302 -20.23 -6.96 24.74
C TRP A 302 -19.32 -6.20 23.76
N MET A 303 -19.52 -4.90 23.54
CA MET A 303 -18.68 -4.08 22.65
C MET A 303 -17.35 -3.67 23.32
N PHE A 304 -17.39 -3.22 24.57
CA PHE A 304 -16.25 -2.52 25.19
C PHE A 304 -15.51 -3.32 26.27
N TRP A 305 -16.10 -4.41 26.78
CA TRP A 305 -15.46 -5.23 27.82
C TRP A 305 -14.15 -5.86 27.31
N PRO A 306 -13.02 -5.68 28.03
CA PRO A 306 -11.72 -6.23 27.67
C PRO A 306 -11.78 -7.74 27.44
N LEU A 307 -11.12 -8.22 26.39
CA LEU A 307 -11.21 -9.63 25.95
C LEU A 307 -10.79 -10.67 27.01
N HIS A 308 -10.03 -10.25 28.02
CA HIS A 308 -9.53 -11.12 29.09
C HIS A 308 -10.51 -11.28 30.27
N GLU A 309 -11.38 -10.30 30.50
CA GLU A 309 -12.20 -10.24 31.72
C GLU A 309 -13.64 -10.73 31.50
N ARG A 310 -14.00 -11.17 30.27
CA ARG A 310 -15.40 -11.53 29.97
C ARG A 310 -15.82 -12.73 30.82
N PRO A 311 -16.86 -12.62 31.67
CA PRO A 311 -17.33 -13.73 32.49
C PRO A 311 -18.09 -14.74 31.62
N MET A 312 -17.35 -15.59 30.91
CA MET A 312 -17.91 -16.72 30.15
C MET A 312 -18.00 -17.98 31.04
N GLY A 313 -18.49 -17.81 32.27
CA GLY A 313 -18.64 -18.90 33.25
C GLY A 313 -19.80 -19.85 32.92
N LEU A 314 -20.90 -19.34 32.36
CA LEU A 314 -22.17 -20.08 32.27
C LEU A 314 -22.36 -20.88 30.97
N LEU A 315 -21.68 -20.50 29.87
CA LEU A 315 -21.65 -21.31 28.62
C LEU A 315 -20.61 -22.44 28.66
N ARG A 316 -19.70 -22.41 29.63
CA ARG A 316 -18.57 -23.34 29.81
C ARG A 316 -19.02 -24.75 30.19
N GLU A 317 -20.10 -24.87 30.96
CA GLU A 317 -20.53 -26.14 31.53
C GLU A 317 -21.41 -26.98 30.58
N ARG A 318 -22.10 -26.32 29.62
CA ARG A 318 -22.93 -27.01 28.62
C ARG A 318 -22.17 -27.47 27.37
N LEU A 319 -21.03 -26.85 27.05
CA LEU A 319 -20.27 -27.13 25.82
C LEU A 319 -19.05 -28.05 26.01
N SER A 320 -18.66 -28.38 27.24
CA SER A 320 -17.47 -29.21 27.53
C SER A 320 -17.70 -30.72 27.40
N ARG A 321 -18.89 -31.16 26.96
CA ARG A 321 -19.17 -32.59 26.75
C ARG A 321 -18.69 -33.04 25.37
N GLN A 322 -17.65 -33.87 25.41
CA GLN A 322 -17.13 -34.74 24.34
C GLN A 322 -16.46 -34.04 23.16
N ALA A 323 -15.14 -33.86 23.26
CA ALA A 323 -14.30 -33.75 22.07
C ALA A 323 -14.20 -35.14 21.40
N PRO A 324 -14.60 -35.31 20.12
CA PRO A 324 -14.50 -36.60 19.46
C PRO A 324 -13.03 -36.98 19.22
N LYS A 325 -12.73 -38.29 19.27
CA LYS A 325 -11.41 -38.87 18.93
C LYS A 325 -11.16 -38.82 17.41
N VAL A 326 -11.00 -37.63 16.83
CA VAL A 326 -10.78 -37.43 15.37
C VAL A 326 -9.30 -37.53 15.01
N GLY A 327 -8.55 -38.47 15.61
CA GLY A 327 -7.10 -38.46 15.55
C GLY A 327 -6.52 -38.72 14.15
N VAL A 328 -7.00 -39.75 13.45
CA VAL A 328 -6.36 -40.22 12.21
C VAL A 328 -6.86 -39.48 10.97
N ILE A 329 -8.18 -39.29 10.84
CA ILE A 329 -8.79 -38.58 9.70
C ILE A 329 -8.29 -37.14 9.64
N TRP A 330 -8.17 -36.47 10.79
CA TRP A 330 -7.64 -35.11 10.85
C TRP A 330 -6.16 -35.04 10.46
N ILE A 331 -5.34 -35.99 10.91
CA ILE A 331 -3.93 -36.05 10.52
C ILE A 331 -3.80 -36.26 9.00
N ALA A 332 -4.56 -37.20 8.43
CA ALA A 332 -4.57 -37.44 6.98
C ALA A 332 -5.01 -36.19 6.20
N PHE A 333 -6.06 -35.51 6.68
CA PHE A 333 -6.53 -34.24 6.11
C PHE A 333 -5.45 -33.14 6.17
N VAL A 334 -4.81 -32.95 7.33
CA VAL A 334 -3.72 -31.96 7.48
C VAL A 334 -2.55 -32.27 6.57
N LEU A 335 -2.17 -33.53 6.43
CA LEU A 335 -1.09 -33.96 5.53
C LEU A 335 -1.44 -33.69 4.06
N LEU A 336 -2.67 -33.98 3.64
CA LEU A 336 -3.15 -33.68 2.28
C LEU A 336 -3.12 -32.18 1.98
N ILE A 337 -3.64 -31.34 2.90
CA ILE A 337 -3.61 -29.88 2.75
C ILE A 337 -2.18 -29.37 2.71
N SER A 338 -1.31 -29.89 3.58
CA SER A 338 0.11 -29.56 3.63
C SER A 338 0.82 -29.88 2.31
N ALA A 339 0.57 -31.06 1.74
CA ALA A 339 1.07 -31.44 0.44
C ALA A 339 0.59 -30.48 -0.65
N GLY A 340 -0.69 -30.09 -0.63
CA GLY A 340 -1.25 -29.10 -1.55
C GLY A 340 -0.53 -27.75 -1.53
N PHE A 341 -0.28 -27.19 -0.33
CA PHE A 341 0.47 -25.93 -0.20
C PHE A 341 1.91 -26.06 -0.71
N LEU A 342 2.62 -27.16 -0.38
CA LEU A 342 3.97 -27.38 -0.86
C LEU A 342 4.04 -27.55 -2.39
N SER A 343 3.08 -28.26 -2.98
CA SER A 343 2.96 -28.38 -4.43
C SER A 343 2.72 -27.03 -5.11
N LEU A 344 1.88 -26.17 -4.53
CA LEU A 344 1.69 -24.79 -5.02
C LEU A 344 2.96 -23.95 -4.90
N GLY A 345 3.73 -24.11 -3.82
CA GLY A 345 5.02 -23.45 -3.64
C GLY A 345 6.04 -23.87 -4.70
N ALA A 346 6.15 -25.18 -4.96
CA ALA A 346 7.02 -25.72 -6.00
C ALA A 346 6.59 -25.24 -7.41
N LEU A 347 5.29 -25.20 -7.69
CA LEU A 347 4.74 -24.69 -8.95
C LEU A 347 5.06 -23.21 -9.17
N GLN A 348 4.98 -22.38 -8.11
CA GLN A 348 5.35 -20.97 -8.18
C GLN A 348 6.83 -20.80 -8.55
N ILE A 349 7.72 -21.53 -7.88
CA ILE A 349 9.16 -21.48 -8.15
C ILE A 349 9.45 -21.94 -9.58
N TRP A 350 8.85 -23.06 -10.00
CA TRP A 350 9.00 -23.57 -11.36
C TRP A 350 8.47 -22.60 -12.43
N GLY A 351 7.37 -21.91 -12.14
CA GLY A 351 6.81 -20.85 -12.97
C GLY A 351 7.57 -19.52 -12.94
N GLY A 352 8.72 -19.46 -12.27
CA GLY A 352 9.53 -18.24 -12.18
C GLY A 352 8.89 -17.14 -11.33
N ILE A 353 8.07 -17.47 -10.33
CA ILE A 353 7.45 -16.50 -9.43
C ILE A 353 8.25 -16.43 -8.13
N GLY A 354 8.62 -15.22 -7.70
CA GLY A 354 9.34 -14.98 -6.44
C GLY A 354 10.68 -14.26 -6.66
N PRO A 355 11.53 -14.16 -5.62
CA PRO A 355 12.75 -13.35 -5.63
C PRO A 355 13.84 -13.91 -6.55
N PHE A 356 13.61 -15.09 -7.13
CA PHE A 356 14.49 -15.78 -8.06
C PHE A 356 14.04 -15.65 -9.52
N ALA A 357 12.98 -14.89 -9.82
CA ALA A 357 12.62 -14.62 -11.21
C ALA A 357 13.70 -13.75 -11.86
N SER A 358 13.93 -13.94 -13.16
CA SER A 358 14.81 -13.05 -13.92
C SER A 358 14.19 -11.65 -14.02
N THR A 359 14.97 -10.61 -13.73
CA THR A 359 14.60 -9.21 -14.00
C THR A 359 14.18 -9.06 -15.46
N ASP A 360 13.08 -8.36 -15.70
CA ASP A 360 12.54 -8.17 -17.04
C ASP A 360 13.55 -7.48 -17.96
N GLN A 361 13.89 -8.13 -19.08
CA GLN A 361 14.87 -7.66 -20.05
C GLN A 361 14.49 -6.27 -20.61
N PHE A 362 13.20 -5.97 -20.66
CA PHE A 362 12.68 -4.66 -21.05
C PHE A 362 13.00 -3.55 -20.03
N ARG A 363 12.87 -3.83 -18.72
CA ARG A 363 13.25 -2.84 -17.70
C ARG A 363 14.72 -2.49 -17.82
N GLN A 364 15.57 -3.48 -18.05
CA GLN A 364 17.00 -3.26 -18.24
C GLN A 364 17.31 -2.41 -19.48
N SER A 365 16.57 -2.58 -20.59
CA SER A 365 16.77 -1.78 -21.80
C SER A 365 16.33 -0.33 -21.62
N VAL A 366 15.22 -0.06 -20.92
CA VAL A 366 14.81 1.31 -20.57
C VAL A 366 15.74 1.93 -19.54
N ASP A 367 16.19 1.16 -18.54
CA ASP A 367 17.15 1.63 -17.53
C ASP A 367 18.49 2.03 -18.15
N ALA A 368 18.89 1.35 -19.24
CA ALA A 368 20.10 1.62 -20.01
C ALA A 368 20.02 2.86 -20.92
N LEU A 369 18.83 3.44 -21.13
CA LEU A 369 18.70 4.65 -21.94
C LEU A 369 19.49 5.81 -21.31
N SER A 370 20.30 6.47 -22.14
CA SER A 370 21.18 7.56 -21.78
C SER A 370 20.93 8.78 -22.67
N LYS A 371 21.71 9.83 -22.46
CA LYS A 371 21.67 11.04 -23.28
C LYS A 371 21.88 10.73 -24.77
N GLU A 372 22.70 9.72 -25.08
CA GLU A 372 23.06 9.30 -26.43
C GLU A 372 22.02 8.40 -27.11
N SER A 373 20.99 7.96 -26.37
CA SER A 373 19.94 7.11 -26.94
C SER A 373 19.06 7.83 -27.95
N PHE A 374 19.04 9.17 -27.92
CA PHE A 374 18.32 10.01 -28.87
C PHE A 374 19.28 11.00 -29.53
N PRO A 375 19.02 11.40 -30.79
CA PRO A 375 19.90 12.31 -31.49
C PRO A 375 19.91 13.71 -30.83
N PRO A 376 21.04 14.43 -30.92
CA PRO A 376 21.15 15.80 -30.41
C PRO A 376 20.22 16.78 -31.13
N GLU A 377 19.75 16.43 -32.34
CA GLU A 377 18.73 17.17 -33.08
C GLU A 377 17.58 16.22 -33.45
N LEU A 378 16.34 16.60 -33.13
CA LEU A 378 15.13 15.81 -33.37
C LEU A 378 14.05 16.72 -33.95
N SER A 379 13.60 16.46 -35.19
CA SER A 379 12.63 17.33 -35.91
C SER A 379 12.94 18.84 -35.87
N GLY A 380 14.22 19.21 -35.92
CA GLY A 380 14.71 20.60 -35.87
C GLY A 380 14.75 21.21 -34.47
N TRP A 381 14.58 20.41 -33.41
CA TRP A 381 14.79 20.80 -32.02
C TRP A 381 16.14 20.30 -31.52
N THR A 382 16.85 21.08 -30.71
CA THR A 382 18.17 20.72 -30.19
C THR A 382 18.07 20.25 -28.74
N MET A 383 18.66 19.10 -28.42
CA MET A 383 18.70 18.59 -27.05
C MET A 383 19.61 19.46 -26.18
N THR A 384 19.08 19.99 -25.09
CA THR A 384 19.80 20.84 -24.14
C THR A 384 20.16 20.10 -22.86
N ASP A 385 19.28 19.20 -22.38
CA ASP A 385 19.47 18.52 -21.11
C ASP A 385 18.97 17.06 -21.12
N PHE A 386 19.55 16.24 -20.25
CA PHE A 386 19.09 14.88 -19.96
C PHE A 386 19.11 14.63 -18.46
N ARG A 387 17.95 14.27 -17.91
CA ARG A 387 17.77 14.03 -16.48
C ARG A 387 17.26 12.62 -16.22
N ARG A 388 17.82 12.00 -15.18
CA ARG A 388 17.29 10.77 -14.58
C ARG A 388 16.65 11.13 -13.26
N GLU A 389 15.40 10.76 -13.12
CA GLU A 389 14.65 10.98 -11.89
C GLU A 389 14.23 9.63 -11.31
N THR A 390 14.48 9.45 -10.02
CA THR A 390 13.98 8.29 -9.27
C THR A 390 13.06 8.83 -8.20
N ARG A 391 11.78 8.53 -8.34
CA ARG A 391 10.71 8.87 -7.42
C ARG A 391 10.53 7.73 -6.42
N TYR A 392 9.67 7.94 -5.43
CA TYR A 392 9.33 6.87 -4.51
C TYR A 392 8.62 5.72 -5.25
N PRO A 393 8.81 4.45 -4.83
CA PRO A 393 8.16 3.34 -5.51
C PRO A 393 6.64 3.46 -5.44
N SER A 394 5.95 3.20 -6.56
CA SER A 394 4.51 3.43 -6.80
C SER A 394 4.05 4.89 -6.98
N SER A 395 4.98 5.81 -7.28
CA SER A 395 4.64 7.15 -7.78
C SER A 395 3.62 7.08 -8.92
N GLU A 396 2.63 7.97 -8.91
CA GLU A 396 1.63 8.08 -9.98
C GLU A 396 2.24 8.53 -11.30
N PHE A 397 3.46 9.08 -11.29
CA PHE A 397 4.26 9.40 -12.47
C PHE A 397 5.30 8.31 -12.79
N GLY A 398 5.16 7.11 -12.22
CA GLY A 398 6.17 6.06 -12.32
C GLY A 398 7.33 6.27 -11.34
N GLU A 399 7.98 5.16 -10.94
CA GLU A 399 9.12 5.15 -10.01
C GLU A 399 10.39 5.73 -10.63
N HIS A 400 10.55 5.57 -11.94
CA HIS A 400 11.68 6.05 -12.70
C HIS A 400 11.21 6.90 -13.87
N SER A 401 11.92 7.99 -14.12
CA SER A 401 11.76 8.84 -15.29
C SER A 401 13.09 8.98 -16.01
N ARG A 402 13.04 8.96 -17.33
CA ARG A 402 14.12 9.41 -18.20
C ARG A 402 13.59 10.61 -18.97
N GLN A 403 14.23 11.76 -18.81
CA GLN A 403 13.75 13.04 -19.35
C GLN A 403 14.79 13.62 -20.28
N TRP A 404 14.38 13.97 -21.49
CA TRP A 404 15.17 14.70 -22.48
C TRP A 404 14.52 16.04 -22.72
N THR A 405 15.29 17.11 -22.55
CA THR A 405 14.83 18.47 -22.81
C THR A 405 15.36 18.93 -24.15
N TYR A 406 14.44 19.41 -24.99
CA TYR A 406 14.74 19.94 -26.32
C TYR A 406 14.30 21.40 -26.41
N GLU A 407 15.07 22.21 -27.11
CA GLU A 407 14.80 23.63 -27.32
C GLU A 407 14.79 23.99 -28.80
N ARG A 408 13.88 24.89 -29.19
CA ARG A 408 13.83 25.47 -30.53
C ARG A 408 13.22 26.86 -30.49
N ALA A 409 13.94 27.87 -30.97
CA ALA A 409 13.45 29.25 -31.05
C ALA A 409 12.85 29.78 -29.72
N GLY A 410 13.50 29.49 -28.59
CA GLY A 410 13.05 29.89 -27.24
C GLY A 410 11.87 29.08 -26.67
N LYS A 411 11.37 28.08 -27.39
CA LYS A 411 10.40 27.10 -26.90
C LYS A 411 11.14 25.92 -26.28
N VAL A 412 10.68 25.43 -25.13
CA VAL A 412 11.25 24.26 -24.44
C VAL A 412 10.22 23.14 -24.38
N VAL A 413 10.65 21.93 -24.73
CA VAL A 413 9.87 20.70 -24.60
C VAL A 413 10.61 19.70 -23.73
N THR A 414 9.88 19.01 -22.87
CA THR A 414 10.39 17.87 -22.11
C THR A 414 9.73 16.60 -22.60
N LEU A 415 10.52 15.71 -23.18
CA LEU A 415 10.13 14.36 -23.54
C LEU A 415 10.53 13.42 -22.42
N SER A 416 9.66 12.51 -22.02
CA SER A 416 10.04 11.54 -20.99
C SER A 416 9.42 10.18 -21.14
N ILE A 417 10.13 9.20 -20.58
CA ILE A 417 9.73 7.82 -20.44
C ILE A 417 9.62 7.54 -18.94
N ASP A 418 8.38 7.34 -18.49
CA ASP A 418 8.07 7.05 -17.11
C ASP A 418 7.70 5.56 -16.96
N TYR A 419 8.23 4.90 -15.93
CA TYR A 419 8.07 3.46 -15.70
C TYR A 419 8.40 3.09 -14.25
N PRO A 420 8.04 1.89 -13.76
CA PRO A 420 7.11 0.94 -14.36
C PRO A 420 5.65 1.35 -14.17
N PHE A 421 4.84 1.26 -15.23
CA PHE A 421 3.39 1.32 -15.12
C PHE A 421 2.78 -0.09 -15.15
N HIS A 422 1.91 -0.32 -14.18
CA HIS A 422 1.32 -1.62 -13.91
C HIS A 422 -0.11 -1.69 -14.42
N ASP A 423 -0.80 -0.55 -14.46
CA ASP A 423 -2.16 -0.38 -14.94
C ASP A 423 -2.30 0.95 -15.70
N TRP A 424 -3.33 1.06 -16.54
CA TRP A 424 -3.66 2.30 -17.23
C TRP A 424 -4.25 3.30 -16.23
N HIS A 425 -3.67 4.49 -16.17
CA HIS A 425 -4.20 5.62 -15.43
C HIS A 425 -4.09 6.85 -16.32
N LYS A 426 -5.02 7.80 -16.17
CA LYS A 426 -4.99 9.03 -16.96
C LYS A 426 -4.08 10.04 -16.26
N LEU A 427 -3.14 10.60 -17.02
CA LEU A 427 -2.26 11.68 -16.56
C LEU A 427 -3.03 12.97 -16.25
N ASP A 428 -4.20 13.19 -16.85
CA ASP A 428 -5.03 14.37 -16.60
C ASP A 428 -5.33 14.55 -15.09
N VAL A 429 -5.60 13.45 -14.37
CA VAL A 429 -5.82 13.47 -12.92
C VAL A 429 -4.59 13.97 -12.18
N ASN A 430 -3.40 13.48 -12.51
CA ASN A 430 -2.18 13.85 -11.79
C ASN A 430 -1.84 15.34 -12.01
N TYR A 431 -1.99 15.85 -13.23
CA TYR A 431 -1.80 17.28 -13.52
C TYR A 431 -2.89 18.14 -12.86
N LEU A 432 -4.15 17.69 -12.81
CA LEU A 432 -5.21 18.36 -12.03
C LEU A 432 -4.86 18.47 -10.54
N GLU A 433 -4.26 17.42 -9.95
CA GLU A 433 -3.85 17.43 -8.54
C GLU A 433 -2.63 18.32 -8.26
N MET A 434 -1.76 18.50 -9.26
CA MET A 434 -0.69 19.50 -9.26
C MET A 434 -1.20 20.95 -9.45
N GLY A 435 -2.50 21.14 -9.69
CA GLY A 435 -3.12 22.46 -9.81
C GLY A 435 -3.28 22.96 -11.24
N TRP A 436 -2.98 22.15 -12.25
CA TRP A 436 -3.26 22.48 -13.65
C TRP A 436 -4.76 22.38 -13.94
N ARG A 437 -5.26 23.26 -14.80
CA ARG A 437 -6.53 23.08 -15.50
C ARG A 437 -6.25 22.28 -16.77
N VAL A 438 -6.92 21.14 -16.89
CA VAL A 438 -6.75 20.23 -18.02
C VAL A 438 -8.00 20.27 -18.88
N GLU A 439 -7.86 20.70 -20.14
CA GLU A 439 -8.97 20.66 -21.11
C GLU A 439 -9.27 19.23 -21.57
N ALA A 440 -10.44 19.03 -22.20
CA ALA A 440 -10.88 17.74 -22.69
C ALA A 440 -9.86 17.12 -23.67
N SER A 441 -9.70 15.79 -23.57
CA SER A 441 -8.75 15.03 -24.40
C SER A 441 -9.12 15.12 -25.88
N LEU A 442 -8.15 15.45 -26.71
CA LEU A 442 -8.25 15.35 -28.17
C LEU A 442 -7.38 14.18 -28.64
N PRO A 443 -7.90 13.28 -29.51
CA PRO A 443 -7.06 12.28 -30.16
C PRO A 443 -6.07 12.95 -31.11
N LEU A 444 -4.92 12.33 -31.33
CA LEU A 444 -3.99 12.83 -32.34
C LEU A 444 -4.54 12.58 -33.76
N PRO A 445 -4.25 13.47 -34.74
CA PRO A 445 -4.77 13.36 -36.11
C PRO A 445 -4.29 12.11 -36.88
N ASP A 446 -3.26 11.43 -36.39
CA ASP A 446 -2.60 10.28 -37.02
C ASP A 446 -3.29 8.93 -36.75
N GLY A 447 -4.34 8.93 -35.91
CA GLY A 447 -5.04 7.72 -35.49
C GLY A 447 -4.31 6.89 -34.42
N SER A 448 -3.28 7.45 -33.78
CA SER A 448 -2.62 6.82 -32.63
C SER A 448 -3.51 6.83 -31.38
N SER A 449 -3.19 5.98 -30.41
CA SER A 449 -3.81 5.95 -29.08
C SER A 449 -3.41 7.12 -28.18
N ALA A 450 -2.46 7.94 -28.63
CA ALA A 450 -1.95 9.05 -27.86
C ALA A 450 -3.04 10.10 -27.61
N LEU A 451 -3.03 10.68 -26.41
CA LEU A 451 -3.97 11.70 -26.00
C LEU A 451 -3.27 13.03 -25.86
N GLN A 452 -3.93 14.07 -26.37
CA GLN A 452 -3.49 15.46 -26.25
C GLN A 452 -4.41 16.22 -25.29
N HIS A 453 -3.79 16.98 -24.39
CA HIS A 453 -4.46 17.88 -23.45
C HIS A 453 -3.82 19.26 -23.48
N SER A 454 -4.64 20.31 -23.52
CA SER A 454 -4.17 21.66 -23.23
C SER A 454 -4.18 21.87 -21.71
N LEU A 455 -3.07 22.40 -21.21
CA LEU A 455 -2.83 22.66 -19.79
C LEU A 455 -2.79 24.17 -19.56
N ALA A 456 -3.35 24.63 -18.45
CA ALA A 456 -3.15 26.01 -17.99
C ALA A 456 -3.20 26.07 -16.47
N ASN A 457 -2.27 26.79 -15.85
CA ASN A 457 -2.29 27.09 -14.42
C ASN A 457 -2.23 28.62 -14.23
N SER A 458 -1.88 29.11 -13.04
CA SER A 458 -1.82 30.55 -12.76
C SER A 458 -0.65 31.28 -13.45
N GLU A 459 0.43 30.57 -13.81
CA GLU A 459 1.67 31.16 -14.36
C GLU A 459 1.99 30.70 -15.79
N ASP A 460 1.59 29.47 -16.14
CA ASP A 460 1.97 28.75 -17.33
C ASP A 460 0.74 28.29 -18.13
N ALA A 461 0.87 28.33 -19.46
CA ALA A 461 0.02 27.56 -20.37
C ALA A 461 0.87 26.49 -21.05
N GLY A 462 0.29 25.37 -21.46
CA GLY A 462 1.07 24.27 -22.00
C GLY A 462 0.26 23.27 -22.81
N LEU A 463 0.99 22.31 -23.36
CA LEU A 463 0.43 21.17 -24.06
C LEU A 463 1.06 19.89 -23.50
N LEU A 464 0.21 18.94 -23.15
CA LEU A 464 0.60 17.60 -22.76
C LEU A 464 0.15 16.62 -23.85
N ILE A 465 1.09 15.84 -24.37
CA ILE A 465 0.80 14.70 -25.23
C ILE A 465 1.36 13.46 -24.53
N TYR A 466 0.57 12.40 -24.39
CA TYR A 466 1.07 11.18 -23.81
C TYR A 466 0.47 9.94 -24.45
N ASP A 467 1.21 8.83 -24.34
CA ASP A 467 0.75 7.51 -24.74
C ASP A 467 1.24 6.46 -23.75
N ILE A 468 0.52 5.35 -23.65
CA ILE A 468 0.88 4.22 -22.80
C ILE A 468 1.13 3.02 -23.70
N LEU A 469 2.37 2.54 -23.65
CA LEU A 469 2.87 1.51 -24.55
C LEU A 469 3.20 0.25 -23.76
N ASP A 470 2.97 -0.90 -24.37
CA ASP A 470 3.43 -2.17 -23.83
C ASP A 470 4.94 -2.40 -24.07
N GLN A 471 5.51 -3.46 -23.50
CA GLN A 471 6.93 -3.83 -23.68
C GLN A 471 7.40 -3.99 -25.13
N LYS A 472 6.47 -4.20 -26.06
CA LYS A 472 6.74 -4.33 -27.50
C LYS A 472 6.54 -3.00 -28.23
N GLY A 473 6.29 -1.91 -27.50
CA GLY A 473 5.98 -0.60 -28.04
C GLY A 473 4.60 -0.51 -28.67
N GLN A 474 3.71 -1.47 -28.41
CA GLN A 474 2.34 -1.44 -28.92
C GLN A 474 1.47 -0.56 -28.02
N PRO A 475 0.59 0.26 -28.60
CA PRO A 475 -0.34 1.08 -27.83
C PRO A 475 -1.28 0.23 -26.99
N TYR A 476 -1.49 0.63 -25.74
CA TYR A 476 -2.50 0.04 -24.90
C TYR A 476 -3.87 0.67 -25.19
N GLU A 477 -4.75 -0.07 -25.86
CA GLU A 477 -6.15 0.33 -26.03
C GLU A 477 -6.96 -0.04 -24.78
N PRO A 478 -7.49 0.93 -24.01
CA PRO A 478 -8.36 0.62 -22.88
C PRO A 478 -9.66 -0.01 -23.39
N SER A 479 -10.11 -1.11 -22.77
CA SER A 479 -11.37 -1.76 -23.18
C SER A 479 -12.55 -0.78 -23.10
N LEU A 480 -13.21 -0.59 -24.24
CA LEU A 480 -14.23 0.42 -24.59
C LEU A 480 -15.51 0.45 -23.72
N ASP A 481 -15.61 -0.33 -22.64
CA ASP A 481 -16.80 -0.35 -21.79
C ASP A 481 -16.83 0.83 -20.79
N GLN A 482 -16.64 2.06 -21.26
CA GLN A 482 -16.50 3.29 -20.47
C GLN A 482 -17.85 3.91 -20.04
N ARG A 483 -18.92 3.12 -19.90
CA ARG A 483 -20.20 3.59 -19.32
C ARG A 483 -20.38 3.27 -17.83
N VAL A 484 -19.39 2.62 -17.21
CA VAL A 484 -19.34 2.41 -15.76
C VAL A 484 -18.33 3.40 -15.18
N ASP A 485 -18.80 4.22 -14.24
CA ASP A 485 -18.02 5.24 -13.51
C ASP A 485 -16.62 4.70 -13.14
N THR A 486 -15.58 5.47 -13.51
CA THR A 486 -14.16 5.16 -13.36
C THR A 486 -13.77 4.81 -11.92
N ARG A 487 -14.59 5.23 -10.94
CA ARG A 487 -14.48 4.85 -9.54
C ARG A 487 -14.67 3.35 -9.27
N TRP A 488 -15.49 2.65 -10.07
CA TRP A 488 -15.81 1.23 -9.86
C TRP A 488 -14.98 0.28 -10.72
N LYS A 489 -14.38 0.74 -11.82
CA LYS A 489 -13.46 -0.11 -12.63
C LYS A 489 -12.12 -0.36 -11.96
N ARG A 490 -11.66 0.58 -11.12
CA ARG A 490 -10.58 0.32 -10.17
C ARG A 490 -10.85 -0.95 -9.36
N ILE A 491 -12.12 -1.35 -9.17
CA ILE A 491 -12.51 -2.43 -8.26
C ILE A 491 -12.01 -3.83 -8.60
N PHE A 492 -11.79 -4.11 -9.89
CA PHE A 492 -11.58 -5.48 -10.35
C PHE A 492 -10.23 -5.75 -11.03
N TYR A 493 -9.43 -4.71 -11.30
CA TYR A 493 -8.19 -4.83 -12.07
C TYR A 493 -6.99 -4.24 -11.33
N GLU A 494 -6.39 -5.03 -10.43
CA GLU A 494 -5.02 -4.84 -9.94
C GLU A 494 -4.41 -6.21 -9.60
N ASN A 495 -3.91 -6.93 -10.61
CA ASN A 495 -3.05 -8.12 -10.40
C ASN A 495 -1.65 -7.89 -10.97
N ALA A 496 -1.18 -6.65 -10.92
CA ALA A 496 0.16 -6.30 -11.36
C ALA A 496 1.07 -6.20 -10.13
N THR A 497 2.00 -7.14 -10.09
CA THR A 497 2.94 -7.39 -9.01
C THR A 497 4.30 -6.95 -9.50
N ARG A 498 5.23 -6.63 -8.59
CA ARG A 498 6.63 -6.35 -8.92
C ARG A 498 7.33 -7.44 -9.76
N TRP A 499 6.69 -8.62 -9.91
CA TRP A 499 7.16 -9.78 -10.66
C TRP A 499 6.20 -10.22 -11.77
N SER A 500 5.12 -9.48 -12.01
CA SER A 500 4.58 -9.41 -13.37
C SER A 500 5.50 -8.42 -14.08
N PRO A 501 6.16 -8.83 -15.16
CA PRO A 501 7.01 -7.92 -15.92
C PRO A 501 6.22 -6.63 -16.20
N PRO A 502 6.80 -5.42 -15.96
CA PRO A 502 6.09 -4.15 -16.12
C PRO A 502 5.51 -4.10 -17.52
N LYS A 503 4.19 -4.28 -17.62
CA LYS A 503 3.58 -4.47 -18.93
C LYS A 503 3.67 -3.20 -19.75
N TYR A 504 3.74 -2.04 -19.09
CA TYR A 504 3.63 -0.76 -19.74
C TYR A 504 4.67 0.26 -19.27
N TYR A 505 5.01 1.16 -20.19
CA TYR A 505 5.68 2.41 -19.92
C TYR A 505 4.87 3.55 -20.52
N GLN A 506 5.03 4.73 -19.94
CA GLN A 506 4.36 5.92 -20.43
C GLN A 506 5.38 6.78 -21.16
N VAL A 507 5.00 7.26 -22.32
CA VAL A 507 5.75 8.23 -23.10
C VAL A 507 4.98 9.53 -23.03
N GLN A 508 5.62 10.61 -22.58
CA GLN A 508 4.98 11.92 -22.51
C GLN A 508 5.85 13.01 -23.12
N LEU A 509 5.19 14.01 -23.70
CA LEU A 509 5.72 15.30 -24.10
C LEU A 509 4.99 16.37 -23.29
N LEU A 510 5.74 17.15 -22.53
CA LEU A 510 5.26 18.34 -21.86
C LEU A 510 5.89 19.57 -22.53
N TYR A 511 5.04 20.44 -23.08
CA TYR A 511 5.42 21.76 -23.59
C TYR A 511 4.87 22.83 -22.66
N LEU A 512 5.73 23.73 -22.21
CA LEU A 512 5.35 24.94 -21.48
C LEU A 512 5.49 26.13 -22.42
N ALA A 513 4.39 26.82 -22.65
CA ALA A 513 4.34 28.00 -23.49
C ALA A 513 5.04 29.17 -22.79
N PRO A 514 5.85 29.96 -23.51
CA PRO A 514 6.52 31.13 -22.94
C PRO A 514 5.54 32.27 -22.59
N THR A 515 4.27 32.15 -22.99
CA THR A 515 3.18 33.07 -22.67
C THR A 515 1.96 32.27 -22.20
N LEU A 516 1.11 32.87 -21.36
CA LEU A 516 -0.18 32.30 -20.88
C LEU A 516 -1.23 32.04 -21.99
N SER A 517 -0.83 32.12 -23.26
CA SER A 517 -1.69 31.87 -24.41
C SER A 517 -1.55 30.43 -24.90
N ARG A 518 -2.65 29.89 -25.43
CA ARG A 518 -2.66 28.57 -26.05
C ARG A 518 -1.64 28.53 -27.19
N PRO A 519 -0.87 27.43 -27.34
CA PRO A 519 0.01 27.27 -28.49
C PRO A 519 -0.79 27.37 -29.81
N SER A 520 -0.20 28.04 -30.79
CA SER A 520 -0.73 28.11 -32.16
C SER A 520 -0.85 26.71 -32.78
N GLU A 521 -1.76 26.53 -33.74
CA GLU A 521 -1.94 25.25 -34.45
C GLU A 521 -0.65 24.75 -35.12
N ASP A 522 0.17 25.67 -35.65
CA ASP A 522 1.48 25.35 -36.20
C ASP A 522 2.41 24.77 -35.13
N THR A 523 2.43 25.36 -33.94
CA THR A 523 3.22 24.85 -32.81
C THR A 523 2.71 23.49 -32.35
N ILE A 524 1.39 23.29 -32.27
CA ILE A 524 0.81 21.99 -31.92
C ILE A 524 1.24 20.92 -32.94
N SER A 525 1.22 21.24 -34.23
CA SER A 525 1.66 20.32 -35.30
C SER A 525 3.15 19.98 -35.19
N GLU A 526 3.99 20.96 -34.85
CA GLU A 526 5.42 20.73 -34.57
C GLU A 526 5.63 19.79 -33.36
N LEU A 527 4.87 19.99 -32.28
CA LEU A 527 4.94 19.19 -31.06
C LEU A 527 4.46 17.75 -31.28
N GLN A 528 3.40 17.56 -32.07
CA GLN A 528 2.94 16.23 -32.47
C GLN A 528 4.01 15.48 -33.27
N LYS A 529 4.71 16.18 -34.18
CA LYS A 529 5.77 15.57 -35.00
C LYS A 529 6.95 15.07 -34.15
N ILE A 530 7.47 15.91 -33.24
CA ILE A 530 8.58 15.50 -32.36
C ILE A 530 8.17 14.37 -31.40
N PHE A 531 6.94 14.40 -30.87
CA PHE A 531 6.42 13.30 -30.03
C PHE A 531 6.41 11.97 -30.79
N MET A 532 5.96 11.96 -32.04
CA MET A 532 5.91 10.75 -32.85
C MET A 532 7.29 10.22 -33.22
N GLU A 533 8.23 11.11 -33.54
CA GLU A 533 9.62 10.72 -33.79
C GLU A 533 10.24 10.11 -32.53
N PHE A 534 10.06 10.74 -31.37
CA PHE A 534 10.51 10.23 -30.08
C PHE A 534 9.92 8.85 -29.76
N ARG A 535 8.59 8.72 -29.88
CA ARG A 535 7.85 7.47 -29.65
C ARG A 535 8.36 6.32 -30.53
N SER A 536 8.58 6.57 -31.82
CA SER A 536 9.10 5.57 -32.75
C SER A 536 10.56 5.20 -32.47
N GLY A 537 11.37 6.15 -32.00
CA GLY A 537 12.76 5.93 -31.61
C GLY A 537 12.92 5.01 -30.41
N ILE A 538 11.98 5.00 -29.45
CA ILE A 538 12.03 4.12 -28.27
C ILE A 538 12.11 2.65 -28.70
N GLY A 539 11.24 2.22 -29.61
CA GLY A 539 11.20 0.83 -30.07
C GLY A 539 12.49 0.37 -30.75
N GLN A 540 13.18 1.29 -31.45
CA GLN A 540 14.48 1.00 -32.09
C GLN A 540 15.62 0.85 -31.06
N GLN A 541 15.59 1.64 -29.98
CA GLN A 541 16.61 1.60 -28.94
C GLN A 541 16.41 0.44 -27.95
N THR A 542 15.15 0.10 -27.63
CA THR A 542 14.86 -0.99 -26.69
C THR A 542 14.99 -2.39 -27.31
N SER A 543 14.98 -2.52 -28.64
CA SER A 543 15.12 -3.79 -29.37
C SER A 543 16.56 -4.12 -29.79
N SER A 544 17.48 -3.15 -29.75
CA SER A 544 18.86 -3.28 -30.24
C SER A 544 19.88 -3.74 -29.18
N THR A 545 19.45 -4.04 -27.95
CA THR A 545 20.36 -4.60 -26.94
C THR A 545 20.77 -6.02 -27.35
N PRO A 546 22.07 -6.33 -27.55
CA PRO A 546 22.49 -7.65 -27.97
C PRO A 546 22.13 -8.66 -26.88
N THR A 547 21.66 -9.82 -27.30
CA THR A 547 21.58 -11.05 -26.50
C THR A 547 22.97 -11.43 -25.98
N GLY A 548 23.39 -10.78 -24.90
CA GLY A 548 24.58 -11.15 -24.15
C GLY A 548 24.39 -12.55 -23.60
N LYS A 549 25.23 -13.48 -24.05
CA LYS A 549 25.33 -14.86 -23.54
C LYS A 549 25.31 -14.84 -22.01
N GLN A 550 24.33 -15.54 -21.44
CA GLN A 550 24.34 -15.88 -20.01
C GLN A 550 25.58 -16.73 -19.70
N PRO A 551 26.35 -16.44 -18.63
CA PRO A 551 27.25 -17.42 -18.03
C PRO A 551 26.47 -18.54 -17.33
#